data_AF-D3V5H3-F1
#
_entry.id   AF-D3V5H3-F1
#
_cell.length_a   1.000
_cell.length_b   1.000
_cell.length_c   1.000
_cell.angle_alpha   90.00
_cell.angle_beta   90.00
_cell.angle_gamma   90.00
#
_symmetry.space_group_name_H-M   'P 1'
#
loop_
_entity.id
_entity.type
_entity.pdbx_description
1 polymer ?
#
loop_
_entity_poly.entity_id
_entity_poly.type
_entity_poly.pdbx_seq_one_letter_code
_entity_poly.pdbx_strand_id
1 'polypeptide(L)'
;MKKILIVFIFLLYGCGNPTPKVLPKSEFLPDAVINEPYQASITITGGALNEKSVWVKIHPTGSGLTWNPKDSSFLWGGKKEIRKDYHHINITGTPKKIELIKIEIVGFTLGTMYAGKEFNKNYTIKVRE
;
A
#
# COMPACT_ATOMS: atom_id res chain seq x y z
N MET A 1 -1.77 -48.20 -39.12
CA MET A 1 -1.97 -47.65 -37.77
C MET A 1 -0.80 -46.73 -37.43
N LYS A 2 -0.92 -45.41 -37.62
CA LYS A 2 0.19 -44.45 -37.43
C LYS A 2 -0.07 -43.65 -36.15
N LYS A 3 0.80 -43.83 -35.16
CA LYS A 3 0.67 -43.31 -33.80
C LYS A 3 0.85 -41.78 -33.81
N ILE A 4 -0.16 -41.04 -33.38
CA ILE A 4 -0.06 -39.59 -33.15
C ILE A 4 0.67 -39.39 -31.83
N LEU A 5 1.89 -38.83 -31.89
CA LEU A 5 2.66 -38.46 -30.72
C LEU A 5 2.13 -37.10 -30.22
N ILE A 6 1.31 -37.11 -29.17
CA ILE A 6 0.81 -35.90 -28.53
C ILE A 6 1.89 -35.40 -27.56
N VAL A 7 2.62 -34.36 -27.93
CA VAL A 7 3.58 -33.69 -27.03
C VAL A 7 2.80 -32.78 -26.09
N PHE A 8 2.68 -33.18 -24.83
CA PHE A 8 2.11 -32.37 -23.75
C PHE A 8 3.14 -31.31 -23.33
N ILE A 9 3.02 -30.10 -23.88
CA ILE A 9 3.82 -28.95 -23.45
C ILE A 9 3.24 -28.45 -22.13
N PHE A 10 3.81 -28.90 -21.01
CA PHE A 10 3.55 -28.30 -19.70
C PHE A 10 4.18 -26.91 -19.68
N LEU A 11 3.38 -25.87 -19.88
CA LEU A 11 3.77 -24.49 -19.60
C LEU A 11 3.99 -24.36 -18.10
N LEU A 12 5.24 -24.52 -17.66
CA LEU A 12 5.66 -24.17 -16.31
C LEU A 12 5.59 -22.64 -16.19
N TYR A 13 4.45 -22.14 -15.72
CA TYR A 13 4.34 -20.75 -15.28
C TYR A 13 5.22 -20.58 -14.04
N GLY A 14 6.47 -20.13 -14.23
CA GLY A 14 7.32 -19.69 -13.14
C GLY A 14 6.64 -18.53 -12.41
N CYS A 15 6.44 -18.65 -11.10
CA CYS A 15 5.97 -17.57 -10.25
C CYS A 15 7.06 -16.49 -10.20
N GLY A 16 7.02 -15.54 -11.14
CA GLY A 16 8.03 -14.50 -11.30
C GLY A 16 8.11 -13.55 -10.10
N ASN A 17 9.26 -12.90 -9.92
CA ASN A 17 9.51 -11.90 -8.87
C ASN A 17 8.42 -10.81 -8.87
N PRO A 18 7.46 -10.84 -7.93
CA PRO A 18 6.32 -9.93 -7.95
C PRO A 18 6.82 -8.49 -7.84
N THR A 19 6.39 -7.65 -8.77
CA THR A 19 6.70 -6.21 -8.71
C THR A 19 5.75 -5.55 -7.72
N PRO A 20 6.24 -4.71 -6.79
CA PRO A 20 5.38 -4.04 -5.84
C PRO A 20 4.34 -3.18 -6.54
N LYS A 21 3.12 -3.17 -5.99
CA LYS A 21 2.01 -2.35 -6.48
C LYS A 21 1.41 -1.59 -5.33
N VAL A 22 1.28 -0.28 -5.49
CA VAL A 22 0.57 0.61 -4.56
C VAL A 22 -0.84 0.85 -5.14
N LEU A 23 -1.85 0.58 -4.32
CA LEU A 23 -3.27 0.70 -4.66
C LEU A 23 -3.94 1.73 -3.73
N PRO A 24 -4.92 2.51 -4.21
CA PRO A 24 -5.54 2.44 -5.54
C PRO A 24 -4.62 2.90 -6.68
N LYS A 25 -4.89 2.46 -7.92
CA LYS A 25 -4.10 2.90 -9.08
C LYS A 25 -4.30 4.37 -9.41
N SER A 26 -5.50 4.89 -9.14
CA SER A 26 -5.87 6.29 -9.29
C SER A 26 -4.87 7.18 -8.56
N GLU A 27 -4.54 8.33 -9.13
CA GLU A 27 -3.75 9.36 -8.46
C GLU A 27 -4.60 10.22 -7.51
N PHE A 28 -5.92 10.03 -7.52
CA PHE A 28 -6.85 10.68 -6.62
C PHE A 28 -7.36 9.68 -5.58
N LEU A 29 -7.24 10.07 -4.31
CA LEU A 29 -8.01 9.48 -3.22
C LEU A 29 -9.37 10.18 -3.12
N PRO A 30 -10.33 9.66 -2.34
CA PRO A 30 -11.60 10.32 -2.11
C PRO A 30 -11.39 11.78 -1.69
N ASP A 31 -12.30 12.67 -2.12
CA ASP A 31 -12.27 14.05 -1.65
C ASP A 31 -12.54 14.10 -0.15
N ALA A 32 -11.96 15.08 0.53
CA ALA A 32 -12.24 15.36 1.93
C ALA A 32 -13.19 16.56 2.05
N VAL A 33 -13.93 16.63 3.15
CA VAL A 33 -14.79 17.76 3.48
C VAL A 33 -14.15 18.52 4.64
N ILE A 34 -14.13 19.85 4.56
CA ILE A 34 -13.55 20.69 5.60
C ILE A 34 -14.25 20.45 6.94
N ASN A 35 -13.48 20.37 8.03
CA ASN A 35 -13.96 20.11 9.38
C ASN A 35 -14.62 18.74 9.62
N GLU A 36 -14.65 17.85 8.63
CA GLU A 36 -15.17 16.49 8.80
C GLU A 36 -14.04 15.46 8.97
N PRO A 37 -14.27 14.36 9.72
CA PRO A 37 -13.35 13.23 9.75
C PRO A 37 -13.14 12.64 8.35
N TYR A 38 -11.89 12.51 7.96
CA TYR A 38 -11.46 11.89 6.71
C TYR A 38 -10.76 10.57 6.99
N GLN A 39 -11.02 9.57 6.15
CA GLN A 39 -10.32 8.30 6.15
C GLN A 39 -10.18 7.76 4.72
N ALA A 40 -8.97 7.36 4.34
CA ALA A 40 -8.70 6.59 3.14
C ALA A 40 -7.63 5.53 3.42
N SER A 41 -7.69 4.42 2.68
CA SER A 41 -6.73 3.33 2.80
C SER A 41 -5.94 3.14 1.50
N ILE A 42 -4.68 2.76 1.67
CA ILE A 42 -3.74 2.49 0.59
C ILE A 42 -3.14 1.12 0.86
N THR A 43 -3.12 0.27 -0.16
CA THR A 43 -2.60 -1.09 -0.06
C THR A 43 -1.32 -1.22 -0.87
N ILE A 44 -0.27 -1.74 -0.26
CA ILE A 44 0.98 -2.09 -0.93
C ILE A 44 1.02 -3.62 -1.02
N THR A 45 1.25 -4.15 -2.23
CA THR A 45 1.32 -5.60 -2.48
C THR A 45 2.61 -5.93 -3.24
N GLY A 46 2.91 -7.22 -3.39
CA GLY A 46 4.02 -7.67 -4.23
C GLY A 46 5.37 -7.73 -3.53
N GLY A 47 5.40 -7.89 -2.21
CA GLY A 47 6.61 -8.21 -1.46
C GLY A 47 6.44 -8.05 0.04
N ALA A 48 7.46 -8.41 0.81
CA ALA A 48 7.48 -8.22 2.27
C ALA A 48 7.82 -6.76 2.61
N LEU A 49 7.21 -6.23 3.66
CA LEU A 49 7.40 -4.86 4.15
C LEU A 49 7.56 -4.86 5.66
N ASN A 50 8.26 -3.85 6.17
CA ASN A 50 8.39 -3.53 7.58
C ASN A 50 8.46 -2.00 7.80
N GLU A 51 8.62 -1.59 9.05
CA GLU A 51 8.70 -0.18 9.44
C GLU A 51 9.81 0.62 8.74
N LYS A 52 10.92 -0.02 8.40
CA LYS A 52 12.06 0.65 7.76
C LYS A 52 11.93 0.75 6.24
N SER A 53 10.84 0.22 5.68
CA SER A 53 10.67 0.02 4.25
C SER A 53 9.64 0.93 3.59
N VAL A 54 8.85 1.66 4.40
CA VAL A 54 7.76 2.52 3.92
C VAL A 54 7.89 3.90 4.56
N TRP A 55 7.86 4.94 3.72
CA TRP A 55 7.78 6.33 4.16
C TRP A 55 6.61 7.02 3.47
N VAL A 56 5.86 7.79 4.26
CA VAL A 56 4.72 8.57 3.78
C VAL A 56 4.94 10.02 4.15
N LYS A 57 4.87 10.91 3.14
CA LYS A 57 4.93 12.35 3.33
C LYS A 57 3.59 12.97 2.93
N ILE A 58 3.12 13.90 3.76
CA ILE A 58 1.86 14.63 3.54
C ILE A 58 2.21 16.10 3.38
N HIS A 59 1.79 16.69 2.26
CA HIS A 59 2.01 18.09 1.95
C HIS A 59 0.69 18.80 1.60
N PRO A 60 0.43 20.01 2.11
CA PRO A 60 1.28 20.74 3.04
C PRO A 60 1.30 20.13 4.44
N THR A 61 2.36 20.43 5.20
CA THR A 61 2.44 20.06 6.62
C THR A 61 1.35 20.80 7.40
N GLY A 62 0.70 20.12 8.34
CA GLY A 62 -0.38 20.73 9.12
C GLY A 62 -1.71 20.81 8.36
N SER A 63 -1.90 20.01 7.30
CA SER A 63 -3.18 19.86 6.59
C SER A 63 -4.31 19.26 7.43
N GLY A 64 -4.02 18.82 8.65
CA GLY A 64 -4.97 18.11 9.53
C GLY A 64 -5.07 16.61 9.26
N LEU A 65 -4.32 16.09 8.29
CA LEU A 65 -4.22 14.66 8.00
C LEU A 65 -2.91 14.06 8.54
N THR A 66 -2.99 12.81 8.99
CA THR A 66 -1.88 11.98 9.43
C THR A 66 -1.97 10.61 8.76
N TRP A 67 -0.93 9.80 8.92
CA TRP A 67 -0.94 8.42 8.45
C TRP A 67 -0.51 7.46 9.55
N ASN A 68 -1.01 6.23 9.48
CA ASN A 68 -0.54 5.10 10.29
C ASN A 68 -0.71 3.79 9.52
N PRO A 69 0.21 2.82 9.64
CA PRO A 69 -0.07 1.46 9.19
C PRO A 69 -1.26 0.87 9.95
N LYS A 70 -1.91 -0.14 9.40
CA LYS A 70 -3.01 -0.84 10.07
C LYS A 70 -2.45 -1.68 11.22
N ASP A 71 -3.15 -1.71 12.34
CA ASP A 71 -2.81 -2.67 13.40
C ASP A 71 -3.39 -4.05 13.06
N SER A 72 -2.52 -5.06 13.11
CA SER A 72 -2.85 -6.47 12.93
C SER A 72 -2.67 -7.18 14.26
N SER A 73 -3.74 -7.79 14.77
CA SER A 73 -3.66 -8.61 15.98
C SER A 73 -3.67 -10.10 15.64
N PHE A 74 -2.76 -10.86 16.23
CA PHE A 74 -2.72 -12.30 16.10
C PHE A 74 -2.47 -12.95 17.47
N LEU A 75 -2.92 -14.19 17.61
CA LEU A 75 -2.69 -15.00 18.80
C LEU A 75 -1.42 -15.82 18.59
N TRP A 76 -0.44 -15.62 19.46
CA TRP A 76 0.80 -16.40 19.47
C TRP A 76 1.01 -16.97 20.87
N GLY A 77 1.07 -18.30 20.99
CA GLY A 77 1.26 -18.98 22.27
C GLY A 77 0.20 -18.64 23.33
N GLY A 78 -1.05 -18.37 22.93
CA GLY A 78 -2.13 -17.97 23.84
C GLY A 78 -2.12 -16.49 24.27
N LYS A 79 -1.17 -15.68 23.80
CA LYS A 79 -1.12 -14.23 24.02
C LYS A 79 -1.50 -13.48 22.75
N LYS A 80 -2.24 -12.37 22.90
CA LYS A 80 -2.57 -11.46 21.80
C LYS A 80 -1.40 -10.50 21.59
N GLU A 81 -0.77 -10.56 20.42
CA GLU A 81 0.23 -9.60 19.98
C GLU A 81 -0.38 -8.65 18.95
N ILE A 82 0.03 -7.38 18.99
CA ILE A 82 -0.32 -6.37 17.99
C ILE A 82 0.94 -6.05 17.20
N ARG A 83 0.86 -6.16 15.88
CA ARG A 83 1.92 -5.74 14.95
C ARG A 83 1.37 -4.74 13.95
N LYS A 84 2.22 -3.81 13.54
CA LYS A 84 1.92 -2.86 12.48
C LYS A 84 2.04 -3.56 11.12
N ASP A 85 0.98 -3.47 10.34
CA ASP A 85 0.88 -3.97 8.98
C ASP A 85 1.13 -2.84 7.98
N TYR A 86 2.36 -2.80 7.46
CA TYR A 86 2.81 -1.80 6.51
C TYR A 86 2.30 -2.06 5.08
N HIS A 87 1.60 -3.17 4.83
CA HIS A 87 0.87 -3.38 3.58
C HIS A 87 -0.42 -2.56 3.52
N HIS A 88 -0.92 -2.05 4.65
CA HIS A 88 -2.14 -1.27 4.73
C HIS A 88 -1.87 0.06 5.43
N ILE A 89 -1.81 1.13 4.65
CA ILE A 89 -1.58 2.49 5.14
C ILE A 89 -2.92 3.22 5.20
N ASN A 90 -3.27 3.74 6.37
CA ASN A 90 -4.45 4.58 6.54
C ASN A 90 -4.02 6.04 6.58
N ILE A 91 -4.69 6.88 5.79
CA ILE A 91 -4.63 8.34 5.88
C ILE A 91 -5.89 8.78 6.60
N THR A 92 -5.73 9.44 7.74
CA THR A 92 -6.85 9.82 8.61
C THR A 92 -6.67 11.24 9.15
N GLY A 93 -7.75 11.88 9.57
CA GLY A 93 -7.67 13.15 10.28
C GLY A 93 -8.86 14.05 10.00
N THR A 94 -8.70 15.34 10.21
CA THR A 94 -9.76 16.33 9.96
C THR A 94 -9.13 17.57 9.34
N PRO A 95 -9.28 17.78 8.02
CA PRO A 95 -8.72 18.95 7.38
C PRO A 95 -9.41 20.22 7.86
N LYS A 96 -8.63 21.28 8.02
CA LYS A 96 -9.11 22.58 8.55
C LYS A 96 -9.10 23.70 7.51
N LYS A 97 -8.63 23.42 6.30
CA LYS A 97 -8.48 24.39 5.21
C LYS A 97 -8.90 23.74 3.90
N ILE A 98 -9.54 24.53 3.03
CA ILE A 98 -9.83 24.13 1.64
C ILE A 98 -8.52 24.21 0.87
N GLU A 99 -7.95 23.06 0.54
CA GLU A 99 -6.68 22.95 -0.16
C GLU A 99 -6.53 21.62 -0.90
N LEU A 100 -5.49 21.53 -1.72
CA LEU A 100 -5.05 20.28 -2.34
C LEU A 100 -3.96 19.65 -1.48
N ILE A 101 -4.22 18.46 -0.96
CA ILE A 101 -3.27 17.71 -0.13
C ILE A 101 -2.62 16.63 -1.00
N LYS A 102 -1.29 16.63 -1.06
CA LYS A 102 -0.47 15.61 -1.73
C LYS A 102 0.05 14.60 -0.72
N ILE A 103 -0.08 13.32 -1.05
CA ILE A 103 0.47 12.20 -0.29
C ILE A 103 1.52 11.51 -1.16
N GLU A 104 2.78 11.55 -0.75
CA GLU A 104 3.86 10.78 -1.37
C GLU A 104 4.10 9.51 -0.55
N ILE A 105 4.07 8.36 -1.20
CA ILE A 105 4.38 7.06 -0.60
C ILE A 105 5.55 6.46 -1.35
N VAL A 106 6.66 6.31 -0.65
CA VAL A 106 7.90 5.75 -1.17
C VAL A 106 8.36 4.61 -0.29
N GLY A 107 9.06 3.66 -0.89
CA GLY A 107 9.54 2.51 -0.15
C GLY A 107 10.18 1.46 -1.03
N PHE A 108 10.48 0.32 -0.41
CA PHE A 108 11.00 -0.84 -1.09
C PHE A 108 10.49 -2.12 -0.45
N THR A 109 10.29 -3.17 -1.23
CA THR A 109 10.01 -4.50 -0.69
C THR A 109 11.31 -5.15 -0.22
N LEU A 110 11.24 -5.92 0.85
CA LEU A 110 12.39 -6.71 1.32
C LEU A 110 12.63 -7.89 0.38
N GLY A 111 13.91 -8.15 0.12
CA GLY A 111 14.32 -9.35 -0.60
C GLY A 111 14.07 -10.59 0.25
N THR A 112 13.42 -11.59 -0.35
CA THR A 112 13.24 -12.91 0.27
C THR A 112 13.89 -13.96 -0.63
N MET A 113 13.11 -14.60 -1.51
CA MET A 113 13.63 -15.46 -2.58
C MET A 113 14.14 -14.64 -3.78
N TYR A 114 13.68 -13.40 -3.92
CA TYR A 114 14.07 -12.49 -4.98
C TYR A 114 14.56 -11.17 -4.38
N ALA A 115 15.34 -10.41 -5.15
CA ALA A 115 15.74 -9.07 -4.77
C ALA A 115 14.51 -8.18 -4.54
N GLY A 116 14.59 -7.37 -3.48
CA GLY A 116 13.63 -6.32 -3.17
C GLY A 116 13.51 -5.31 -4.30
N LYS A 117 12.38 -4.62 -4.37
CA LYS A 117 12.08 -3.63 -5.42
C LYS A 117 11.52 -2.35 -4.81
N GLU A 118 11.95 -1.23 -5.34
CA GLU A 118 11.45 0.08 -4.95
C GLU A 118 10.04 0.34 -5.50
N PHE A 119 9.31 1.21 -4.82
CA PHE A 119 8.05 1.78 -5.29
C PHE A 119 7.94 3.26 -4.89
N ASN A 120 7.29 4.03 -5.74
CA ASN A 120 6.95 5.43 -5.50
C ASN A 120 5.55 5.68 -6.07
N LYS A 121 4.67 6.29 -5.27
CA LYS A 121 3.33 6.69 -5.70
C LYS A 121 2.93 8.01 -5.04
N ASN A 122 2.40 8.92 -5.85
CA ASN A 122 1.78 10.15 -5.40
C ASN A 122 0.25 10.06 -5.49
N TYR A 123 -0.42 10.60 -4.48
CA TYR A 123 -1.86 10.80 -4.45
C TYR A 123 -2.21 12.25 -4.19
N THR A 124 -3.39 12.65 -4.64
CA THR A 124 -4.01 13.95 -4.37
C THR A 124 -5.35 13.74 -3.69
N ILE A 125 -5.60 14.50 -2.62
CA ILE A 125 -6.89 14.65 -1.95
C ILE A 125 -7.31 16.10 -2.18
N LYS A 126 -8.54 16.34 -2.66
CA LYS A 126 -9.11 17.69 -2.72
C LYS A 126 -9.97 17.89 -1.49
N VAL A 127 -9.68 18.92 -0.70
CA VAL A 127 -10.58 19.35 0.38
C VAL A 127 -11.62 20.28 -0.21
N ARG A 128 -12.88 20.02 0.08
CA ARG A 128 -14.05 20.80 -0.37
C ARG A 128 -14.83 21.31 0.84
N GLU A 129 -15.83 22.14 0.57
CA GLU A 129 -16.82 22.58 1.56
C GLU A 129 -17.72 21.45 2.03
#